data_AF-A0A942S0Z9-F1
#
_entry.id   AF-A0A942S0Z9-F1
#
_cell.length_a   1.000
_cell.length_b   1.000
_cell.length_c   1.000
_cell.angle_alpha   90.00
_cell.angle_beta   90.00
_cell.angle_gamma   90.00
#
_symmetry.space_group_name_H-M   'P 1'
#
loop_
_entity.id
_entity.type
_entity.pdbx_description
1 polymer ?
#
loop_
_entity_poly.entity_id
_entity_poly.type
_entity_poly.pdbx_seq_one_letter_code
_entity_poly.pdbx_strand_id
1 'polypeptide(L)'
;MKKQIVVFVGLIGFSFLLLSWGSTGHFKINSASGLSFNGEMAQFNAWISILADHASDADDRKAWDPTEGPKHYIDIDNYPEFVAEGTIPQSMDEAIAAHGISFVYDNGILPWATLTTFDSLKACFVRHDWDKAVLFASDLGHYVADGHMPMHITRNYNGQYTGNTGIHSRYESTMINTYISQFNYAGAEVTEIADVNQYVFDYLYGNYVYVDSVLAADDYAKALAGNTNSTLYKQTLWDQTKGFTIPLFGDASHRLAELIYTAWAQAGKPLISPDGINDRPDVSTMSLRQNIPSPFSAGTSIGFFVNYPANVLLQVLNASGQVVATLAEGNAEQGNHEVVWNAYGQPGGIYYIRLTTGKETAIKKTILIR
;
A
#
# COMPACT_ATOMS: atom_id res chain seq x y z
N MET A 1 29.75 -34.95 33.03
CA MET A 1 29.59 -34.35 31.69
C MET A 1 28.20 -33.72 31.62
N LYS A 2 28.08 -32.40 31.81
CA LYS A 2 26.81 -31.68 31.70
C LYS A 2 26.63 -31.27 30.24
N LYS A 3 25.61 -31.79 29.56
CA LYS A 3 25.21 -31.34 28.22
C LYS A 3 24.65 -29.91 28.35
N GLN A 4 25.33 -28.94 27.75
CA GLN A 4 24.78 -27.61 27.56
C GLN A 4 23.76 -27.68 26.44
N ILE A 5 22.50 -27.38 26.77
CA ILE A 5 21.45 -27.14 25.79
C ILE A 5 21.66 -25.69 25.33
N VAL A 6 22.11 -25.52 24.09
CA VAL A 6 22.09 -24.23 23.42
C VAL A 6 20.66 -24.01 22.95
N VAL A 7 19.95 -23.08 23.61
CA VAL A 7 18.65 -22.60 23.15
C VAL A 7 18.92 -21.52 22.11
N PHE A 8 18.62 -21.81 20.85
CA PHE A 8 18.48 -20.77 19.82
C PHE A 8 17.26 -19.93 20.19
N VAL A 9 17.50 -18.69 20.63
CA VAL A 9 16.46 -17.68 20.71
C VAL A 9 16.26 -17.19 19.28
N GLY A 10 15.18 -17.65 18.64
CA GLY A 10 14.73 -17.09 17.37
C GLY A 10 14.46 -15.60 17.57
N LEU A 11 15.11 -14.77 16.75
CA LEU A 11 14.75 -13.37 16.60
C LEU A 11 13.35 -13.34 16.03
N ILE A 12 12.36 -13.07 16.90
CA ILE A 12 11.03 -12.68 16.47
C ILE A 12 11.22 -11.35 15.74
N GLY A 13 11.11 -11.39 14.41
CA GLY A 13 11.08 -10.20 13.57
C GLY A 13 9.96 -9.29 14.05
N PHE A 14 10.32 -8.21 14.73
CA PHE A 14 9.39 -7.12 14.95
C PHE A 14 9.09 -6.53 13.58
N SER A 15 7.86 -6.72 13.09
CA SER A 15 7.28 -6.00 11.97
C SER A 15 7.24 -4.51 12.33
N PHE A 16 8.36 -3.82 12.18
CA PHE A 16 8.36 -2.37 12.19
C PHE A 16 7.57 -1.90 10.98
N LEU A 17 6.72 -0.90 11.20
CA LEU A 17 5.99 -0.18 10.16
C LEU A 17 7.02 0.49 9.24
N LEU A 18 7.51 -0.23 8.24
CA LEU A 18 8.21 0.33 7.08
C LEU A 18 7.14 1.07 6.27
N LEU A 19 7.28 2.36 5.98
CA LEU A 19 6.27 3.17 5.28
C LEU A 19 6.98 3.93 4.16
N SER A 20 7.46 3.25 3.13
CA SER A 20 8.65 3.59 2.31
C SER A 20 8.95 5.06 1.98
N TRP A 21 7.95 5.79 1.51
CA TRP A 21 8.04 7.24 1.28
C TRP A 21 7.02 8.05 2.08
N GLY A 22 6.39 7.40 3.05
CA GLY A 22 5.17 7.81 3.73
C GLY A 22 4.02 8.03 2.75
N SER A 23 2.83 8.32 3.28
CA SER A 23 1.66 8.57 2.42
C SER A 23 1.88 9.72 1.45
N THR A 24 2.66 10.74 1.83
CA THR A 24 2.99 11.89 0.97
C THR A 24 3.83 11.51 -0.24
N GLY A 25 4.85 10.67 -0.07
CA GLY A 25 5.70 10.29 -1.18
C GLY A 25 5.03 9.31 -2.12
N HIS A 26 4.31 8.31 -1.59
CA HIS A 26 3.50 7.40 -2.41
C HIS A 26 2.43 8.16 -3.23
N PHE A 27 1.72 9.10 -2.61
CA PHE A 27 0.76 9.98 -3.29
C PHE A 27 1.42 10.75 -4.43
N LYS A 28 2.60 11.35 -4.19
CA LYS A 28 3.34 12.12 -5.20
C LYS A 28 3.76 11.24 -6.37
N ILE A 29 4.31 10.06 -6.10
CA ILE A 29 4.79 9.14 -7.15
C ILE A 29 3.62 8.67 -8.03
N ASN A 30 2.52 8.23 -7.41
CA ASN A 30 1.34 7.74 -8.10
C ASN A 30 0.65 8.84 -8.91
N SER A 31 0.40 10.01 -8.30
CA SER A 31 -0.20 11.14 -9.02
C SER A 31 0.66 11.63 -10.18
N ALA A 32 1.99 11.67 -10.02
CA ALA A 32 2.89 12.16 -11.06
C ALA A 32 3.15 11.15 -12.18
N SER A 33 2.69 9.88 -12.08
CA SER A 33 2.74 8.92 -13.19
C SER A 33 2.05 9.45 -14.45
N GLY A 34 0.96 10.21 -14.28
CA GLY A 34 0.22 10.84 -15.36
C GLY A 34 1.03 11.84 -16.19
N LEU A 35 2.16 12.33 -15.69
CA LEU A 35 3.07 13.19 -16.47
C LEU A 35 3.67 12.45 -17.67
N SER A 36 3.74 11.12 -17.62
CA SER A 36 4.29 10.27 -18.69
C SER A 36 3.21 9.67 -19.60
N PHE A 37 1.91 9.85 -19.30
CA PHE A 37 0.84 9.32 -20.14
C PHE A 37 0.82 10.00 -21.50
N ASN A 38 1.00 9.22 -22.56
CA ASN A 38 0.95 9.69 -23.93
C ASN A 38 -0.50 9.76 -24.45
N GLY A 39 -0.67 10.15 -25.73
CA GLY A 39 -2.00 10.28 -26.34
C GLY A 39 -2.83 8.99 -26.38
N GLU A 40 -2.20 7.82 -26.47
CA GLU A 40 -2.90 6.53 -26.41
C GLU A 40 -3.43 6.23 -25.01
N MET A 41 -2.72 6.73 -23.98
CA MET A 41 -3.09 6.55 -22.57
C MET A 41 -4.07 7.61 -22.07
N ALA A 42 -4.64 8.46 -22.93
CA ALA A 42 -5.47 9.59 -22.52
C ALA A 42 -6.65 9.19 -21.60
N GLN A 43 -7.20 7.98 -21.78
CA GLN A 43 -8.26 7.40 -20.95
C GLN A 43 -7.84 7.17 -19.47
N PHE A 44 -6.54 6.93 -19.22
CA PHE A 44 -6.00 6.71 -17.88
C PHE A 44 -5.79 8.01 -17.09
N ASN A 45 -5.93 9.19 -17.71
CA ASN A 45 -5.87 10.45 -16.97
C ASN A 45 -6.94 10.54 -15.86
N ALA A 46 -8.08 9.85 -16.05
CA ALA A 46 -9.12 9.78 -15.04
C ALA A 46 -8.73 8.91 -13.83
N TRP A 47 -7.71 8.04 -13.95
CA TRP A 47 -7.22 7.22 -12.85
C TRP A 47 -6.28 7.98 -11.91
N ILE A 48 -5.72 9.11 -12.33
CA ILE A 48 -4.65 9.81 -11.59
C ILE A 48 -5.03 10.10 -10.14
N SER A 49 -6.27 10.55 -9.87
CA SER A 49 -6.72 10.79 -8.49
C SER A 49 -6.85 9.50 -7.69
N ILE A 50 -7.36 8.43 -8.30
CA ILE A 50 -7.56 7.13 -7.64
C ILE A 50 -6.19 6.48 -7.35
N LEU A 51 -5.25 6.54 -8.30
CA LEU A 51 -3.87 6.12 -8.11
C LEU A 51 -3.24 6.81 -6.90
N ALA A 52 -3.45 8.12 -6.78
CA ALA A 52 -2.91 8.91 -5.69
C ALA A 52 -3.58 8.62 -4.33
N ASP A 53 -4.92 8.55 -4.31
CA ASP A 53 -5.72 8.32 -3.10
C ASP A 53 -5.49 6.92 -2.51
N HIS A 54 -5.24 5.92 -3.36
CA HIS A 54 -4.99 4.53 -2.97
C HIS A 54 -3.50 4.16 -2.91
N ALA A 55 -2.60 5.13 -3.04
CA ALA A 55 -1.17 4.88 -3.11
C ALA A 55 -0.57 4.26 -1.82
N SER A 56 -1.30 4.31 -0.70
CA SER A 56 -0.88 3.77 0.61
C SER A 56 -1.70 2.58 1.09
N ASP A 57 -2.62 2.05 0.26
CA ASP A 57 -3.50 0.94 0.67
C ASP A 57 -2.71 -0.33 1.04
N ALA A 58 -1.59 -0.59 0.35
CA ALA A 58 -0.68 -1.68 0.67
C ALA A 58 -0.04 -1.52 2.06
N ASP A 59 0.25 -0.29 2.50
CA ASP A 59 0.74 -0.03 3.86
C ASP A 59 -0.34 -0.35 4.90
N ASP A 60 -1.56 0.14 4.67
CA ASP A 60 -2.71 -0.07 5.55
C ASP A 60 -3.08 -1.55 5.66
N ARG A 61 -2.88 -2.31 4.57
CA ARG A 61 -3.14 -3.75 4.48
C ARG A 61 -2.31 -4.58 5.46
N LYS A 62 -1.12 -4.11 5.86
CA LYS A 62 -0.27 -4.78 6.88
C LYS A 62 -0.97 -4.93 8.23
N ALA A 63 -1.97 -4.11 8.53
CA ALA A 63 -2.72 -4.20 9.78
C ALA A 63 -3.57 -5.46 9.91
N TRP A 64 -3.92 -6.12 8.79
CA TRP A 64 -4.83 -7.26 8.77
C TRP A 64 -4.41 -8.40 7.83
N ASP A 65 -3.52 -8.18 6.87
CA ASP A 65 -2.90 -9.23 6.06
C ASP A 65 -1.47 -9.51 6.55
N PRO A 66 -1.22 -10.65 7.21
CA PRO A 66 0.10 -11.01 7.73
C PRO A 66 1.13 -11.29 6.61
N THR A 67 0.68 -11.46 5.36
CA THR A 67 1.56 -11.71 4.21
C THR A 67 2.00 -10.43 3.50
N GLU A 68 1.44 -9.29 3.89
CA GLU A 68 1.70 -8.03 3.22
C GLU A 68 3.09 -7.47 3.53
N GLY A 69 3.53 -7.55 4.79
CA GLY A 69 4.80 -6.95 5.24
C GLY A 69 6.01 -7.27 4.35
N PRO A 70 6.29 -8.55 4.03
CA PRO A 70 7.38 -8.93 3.14
C PRO A 70 7.33 -8.32 1.73
N LYS A 71 6.18 -7.87 1.23
CA LYS A 71 6.04 -7.30 -0.12
C LYS A 71 6.63 -5.90 -0.27
N HIS A 72 7.01 -5.26 0.84
CA HIS A 72 7.37 -3.85 0.90
C HIS A 72 8.88 -3.61 0.78
N TYR A 73 9.70 -4.66 0.80
CA TYR A 73 11.16 -4.53 0.81
C TYR A 73 11.83 -5.76 0.17
N ILE A 74 13.12 -5.61 -0.09
CA ILE A 74 14.03 -6.69 -0.45
C ILE A 74 15.38 -6.40 0.20
N ASP A 75 15.80 -7.21 1.16
CA ASP A 75 17.15 -7.16 1.74
C ASP A 75 18.14 -7.82 0.76
N ILE A 76 18.33 -7.16 -0.39
CA ILE A 76 18.98 -7.75 -1.56
C ILE A 76 20.45 -8.12 -1.28
N ASP A 77 21.08 -7.40 -0.35
CA ASP A 77 22.44 -7.60 0.13
C ASP A 77 22.59 -8.75 1.14
N ASN A 78 21.51 -9.45 1.49
CA ASN A 78 21.59 -10.76 2.14
C ASN A 78 21.78 -11.92 1.14
N TYR A 79 21.54 -11.71 -0.16
CA TYR A 79 21.74 -12.73 -1.19
C TYR A 79 23.23 -12.80 -1.60
N PRO A 80 23.92 -13.94 -1.41
CA PRO A 80 25.34 -14.06 -1.73
C PRO A 80 25.68 -13.77 -3.20
N GLU A 81 24.82 -14.19 -4.11
CA GLU A 81 24.94 -13.94 -5.55
C GLU A 81 24.83 -12.46 -5.90
N PHE A 82 24.02 -11.69 -5.17
CA PHE A 82 23.97 -10.23 -5.37
C PHE A 82 25.29 -9.59 -4.99
N VAL A 83 25.86 -10.00 -3.85
CA VAL A 83 27.15 -9.48 -3.39
C VAL A 83 28.29 -9.88 -4.34
N ALA A 84 28.22 -11.08 -4.92
CA ALA A 84 29.27 -11.60 -5.80
C ALA A 84 29.16 -11.09 -7.25
N GLU A 85 27.94 -10.99 -7.78
CA GLU A 85 27.67 -10.85 -9.21
C GLU A 85 26.72 -9.67 -9.53
N GLY A 86 26.09 -9.07 -8.52
CA GLY A 86 25.16 -7.95 -8.68
C GLY A 86 23.74 -8.35 -9.03
N THR A 87 23.39 -9.64 -8.98
CA THR A 87 22.06 -10.15 -9.35
C THR A 87 21.56 -11.23 -8.40
N ILE A 88 20.24 -11.35 -8.25
CA ILE A 88 19.57 -12.47 -7.56
C ILE A 88 18.72 -13.29 -8.54
N PRO A 89 18.28 -14.52 -8.19
CA PRO A 89 17.34 -15.28 -8.99
C PRO A 89 16.08 -14.45 -9.26
N GLN A 90 15.74 -14.29 -10.53
CA GLN A 90 14.61 -13.45 -10.93
C GLN A 90 13.27 -14.17 -10.77
N SER A 91 13.26 -15.51 -10.74
CA SER A 91 12.09 -16.28 -10.35
C SER A 91 12.06 -16.53 -8.84
N MET A 92 10.90 -16.35 -8.23
CA MET A 92 10.70 -16.67 -6.81
C MET A 92 10.92 -18.16 -6.54
N ASP A 93 10.55 -19.03 -7.49
CA ASP A 93 10.76 -20.48 -7.36
C ASP A 93 12.26 -20.82 -7.36
N GLU A 94 13.07 -20.13 -8.16
CA GLU A 94 14.53 -20.30 -8.19
C GLU A 94 15.17 -19.78 -6.91
N ALA A 95 14.72 -18.62 -6.41
CA ALA A 95 15.17 -18.08 -5.13
C ALA A 95 14.84 -19.03 -3.97
N ILE A 96 13.63 -19.59 -3.96
CA ILE A 96 13.20 -20.57 -2.94
C ILE A 96 13.98 -21.88 -3.08
N ALA A 97 14.25 -22.34 -4.30
CA ALA A 97 15.05 -23.54 -4.52
C ALA A 97 16.50 -23.36 -4.05
N ALA A 98 17.08 -22.17 -4.21
CA ALA A 98 18.44 -21.86 -3.81
C ALA A 98 18.58 -21.66 -2.29
N HIS A 99 17.66 -20.91 -1.66
CA HIS A 99 17.84 -20.43 -0.28
C HIS A 99 16.78 -20.92 0.72
N GLY A 100 15.70 -21.52 0.23
CA GLY A 100 14.56 -21.94 1.03
C GLY A 100 13.53 -20.82 1.27
N ILE A 101 12.27 -21.22 1.48
CA ILE A 101 11.13 -20.29 1.58
C ILE A 101 11.27 -19.29 2.73
N SER A 102 11.73 -19.73 3.91
CA SER A 102 11.88 -18.83 5.06
C SER A 102 12.89 -17.73 4.76
N PHE A 103 14.02 -18.07 4.14
CA PHE A 103 15.01 -17.07 3.76
C PHE A 103 14.42 -16.05 2.79
N VAL A 104 13.73 -16.50 1.74
CA VAL A 104 13.16 -15.59 0.73
C VAL A 104 12.14 -14.63 1.35
N TYR A 105 11.24 -15.12 2.20
CA TYR A 105 10.23 -14.26 2.85
C TYR A 105 10.81 -13.36 3.95
N ASP A 106 11.78 -13.84 4.73
CA ASP A 106 12.43 -13.06 5.79
C ASP A 106 13.29 -11.92 5.22
N ASN A 107 13.76 -12.06 3.97
CA ASN A 107 14.51 -11.04 3.25
C ASN A 107 13.63 -10.19 2.32
N GLY A 108 12.31 -10.31 2.40
CA GLY A 108 11.39 -9.54 1.58
C GLY A 108 11.26 -10.07 0.14
N ILE A 109 10.11 -9.78 -0.45
CA ILE A 109 9.66 -10.32 -1.74
C ILE A 109 9.17 -9.24 -2.71
N LEU A 110 9.56 -7.99 -2.47
CA LEU A 110 9.16 -6.82 -3.27
C LEU A 110 9.22 -7.00 -4.80
N PRO A 111 10.32 -7.48 -5.43
CA PRO A 111 10.35 -7.67 -6.88
C PRO A 111 9.24 -8.61 -7.36
N TRP A 112 9.06 -9.75 -6.70
CA TRP A 112 8.06 -10.74 -7.10
C TRP A 112 6.62 -10.29 -6.79
N ALA A 113 6.43 -9.51 -5.72
CA ALA A 113 5.15 -8.85 -5.43
C ALA A 113 4.78 -7.82 -6.51
N THR A 114 5.76 -7.03 -6.97
CA THR A 114 5.60 -6.09 -8.08
C THR A 114 5.17 -6.83 -9.36
N LEU A 115 5.86 -7.92 -9.70
CA LEU A 115 5.55 -8.73 -10.89
C LEU A 115 4.16 -9.38 -10.80
N THR A 116 3.81 -9.95 -9.65
CA THR A 116 2.48 -10.54 -9.41
C THR A 116 1.36 -9.50 -9.54
N THR A 117 1.62 -8.28 -9.07
CA THR A 117 0.67 -7.15 -9.14
C THR A 117 0.52 -6.66 -10.58
N PHE A 118 1.61 -6.57 -11.34
CA PHE A 118 1.59 -6.31 -12.78
C PHE A 118 0.75 -7.35 -13.55
N ASP A 119 0.94 -8.65 -13.28
CA ASP A 119 0.15 -9.70 -13.91
C ASP A 119 -1.34 -9.62 -13.55
N SER A 120 -1.64 -9.22 -12.30
CA SER A 120 -3.02 -9.00 -11.84
C SER A 120 -3.68 -7.81 -12.55
N LEU A 121 -2.94 -6.71 -12.74
CA LEU A 121 -3.38 -5.55 -13.54
C LEU A 121 -3.68 -5.97 -14.99
N LYS A 122 -2.74 -6.64 -15.65
CA LYS A 122 -2.91 -7.16 -17.02
C LYS A 122 -4.12 -8.09 -17.12
N ALA A 123 -4.32 -8.98 -16.16
CA ALA A 123 -5.48 -9.87 -16.13
C ALA A 123 -6.81 -9.13 -15.91
N CYS A 124 -6.80 -7.98 -15.22
CA CYS A 124 -7.98 -7.12 -15.13
C CYS A 124 -8.28 -6.42 -16.46
N PHE A 125 -7.25 -5.94 -17.17
CA PHE A 125 -7.42 -5.40 -18.52
C PHE A 125 -8.01 -6.42 -19.49
N VAL A 126 -7.51 -7.65 -19.53
CA VAL A 126 -8.05 -8.72 -20.39
C VAL A 126 -9.54 -8.99 -20.12
N ARG A 127 -9.99 -8.83 -18.87
CA ARG A 127 -11.37 -9.09 -18.45
C ARG A 127 -12.25 -7.85 -18.42
N HIS A 128 -11.70 -6.69 -18.75
CA HIS A 128 -12.37 -5.38 -18.62
C HIS A 128 -12.87 -5.09 -17.19
N ASP A 129 -12.15 -5.56 -16.16
CA ASP A 129 -12.45 -5.31 -14.74
C ASP A 129 -11.76 -4.01 -14.28
N TRP A 130 -12.28 -2.88 -14.73
CA TRP A 130 -11.62 -1.56 -14.59
C TRP A 130 -11.52 -1.10 -13.14
N ASP A 131 -12.52 -1.41 -12.32
CA ASP A 131 -12.55 -1.08 -10.89
C ASP A 131 -11.38 -1.73 -10.16
N LYS A 132 -11.11 -3.02 -10.43
CA LYS A 132 -9.94 -3.68 -9.85
C LYS A 132 -8.65 -3.30 -10.54
N ALA A 133 -8.69 -3.02 -11.84
CA ALA A 133 -7.49 -2.64 -12.59
C ALA A 133 -6.86 -1.37 -11.99
N VAL A 134 -7.65 -0.34 -11.69
CA VAL A 134 -7.10 0.88 -11.09
C VAL A 134 -6.53 0.63 -9.69
N LEU A 135 -7.15 -0.23 -8.88
CA LEU A 135 -6.63 -0.58 -7.55
C LEU A 135 -5.33 -1.39 -7.63
N PHE A 136 -5.22 -2.34 -8.56
CA PHE A 136 -3.96 -3.05 -8.81
C PHE A 136 -2.89 -2.12 -9.39
N ALA A 137 -3.26 -1.11 -10.19
CA ALA A 137 -2.33 -0.10 -10.64
C ALA A 137 -1.84 0.80 -9.48
N SER A 138 -2.69 1.11 -8.50
CA SER A 138 -2.30 1.81 -7.26
C SER A 138 -1.34 0.98 -6.40
N ASP A 139 -1.67 -0.30 -6.16
CA ASP A 139 -0.77 -1.24 -5.45
C ASP A 139 0.56 -1.40 -6.20
N LEU A 140 0.52 -1.47 -7.54
CA LEU A 140 1.72 -1.53 -8.37
C LEU A 140 2.56 -0.26 -8.19
N GLY A 141 1.93 0.91 -8.16
CA GLY A 141 2.60 2.18 -7.90
C GLY A 141 3.22 2.25 -6.50
N HIS A 142 2.59 1.61 -5.52
CA HIS A 142 3.16 1.46 -4.18
C HIS A 142 4.45 0.63 -4.20
N TYR A 143 4.43 -0.59 -4.74
CA TYR A 143 5.61 -1.46 -4.76
C TYR A 143 6.72 -0.90 -5.67
N VAL A 144 6.37 -0.23 -6.77
CA VAL A 144 7.37 0.51 -7.58
C VAL A 144 8.03 1.59 -6.73
N ALA A 145 7.24 2.38 -5.99
CA ALA A 145 7.79 3.43 -5.12
C ALA A 145 8.72 2.84 -4.04
N ASP A 146 8.34 1.71 -3.42
CA ASP A 146 9.19 1.00 -2.45
C ASP A 146 10.54 0.61 -3.06
N GLY A 147 10.52 0.10 -4.29
CA GLY A 147 11.73 -0.28 -5.02
C GLY A 147 12.58 0.89 -5.50
N HIS A 148 12.12 2.13 -5.29
CA HIS A 148 12.89 3.35 -5.51
C HIS A 148 13.37 3.99 -4.21
N MET A 149 12.97 3.46 -3.06
CA MET A 149 13.47 3.86 -1.75
C MET A 149 14.72 3.03 -1.41
N PRO A 150 15.93 3.61 -1.41
CA PRO A 150 17.16 2.83 -1.24
C PRO A 150 17.18 1.99 0.05
N MET A 151 16.62 2.51 1.15
CA MET A 151 16.56 1.80 2.42
C MET A 151 15.55 0.64 2.44
N HIS A 152 14.70 0.47 1.41
CA HIS A 152 13.86 -0.72 1.24
C HIS A 152 14.55 -1.84 0.46
N ILE A 153 15.78 -1.60 -0.02
CA ILE A 153 16.55 -2.50 -0.87
C ILE A 153 17.80 -3.01 -0.12
N THR A 154 17.82 -2.96 1.21
CA THR A 154 19.00 -3.35 2.01
C THR A 154 18.60 -3.82 3.40
N ARG A 155 19.30 -4.85 3.89
CA ARG A 155 19.26 -5.28 5.29
C ARG A 155 19.58 -4.15 6.26
N ASN A 156 20.34 -3.14 5.85
CA ASN A 156 20.70 -1.99 6.68
C ASN A 156 19.63 -0.88 6.61
N TYR A 157 18.37 -1.23 6.37
CA TYR A 157 17.24 -0.33 6.15
C TYR A 157 17.11 0.80 7.18
N ASN A 158 17.52 0.58 8.43
CA ASN A 158 17.44 1.57 9.49
C ASN A 158 18.81 2.10 9.91
N GLY A 159 19.88 1.76 9.21
CA GLY A 159 21.25 2.13 9.59
C GLY A 159 21.77 1.38 10.81
N GLN A 160 21.12 0.28 11.19
CA GLN A 160 21.38 -0.47 12.42
C GLN A 160 22.76 -1.14 12.45
N TYR A 161 23.41 -1.31 11.30
CA TYR A 161 24.75 -1.90 11.19
C TYR A 161 25.87 -0.87 11.03
N THR A 162 25.53 0.41 10.80
CA THR A 162 26.49 1.47 10.51
C THR A 162 26.47 2.62 11.52
N GLY A 163 25.61 2.55 12.54
CA GLY A 163 25.45 3.62 13.54
C GLY A 163 24.46 4.71 13.10
N ASN A 164 23.69 4.46 12.03
CA ASN A 164 22.72 5.38 11.46
C ASN A 164 21.29 5.18 11.98
N THR A 165 21.09 4.36 13.01
CA THR A 165 19.80 3.98 13.59
C THR A 165 18.75 5.10 13.53
N GLY A 166 17.61 4.81 12.90
CA GLY A 166 16.50 5.73 12.68
C GLY A 166 16.57 6.49 11.35
N ILE A 167 17.59 6.27 10.51
CA ILE A 167 17.73 6.98 9.23
C ILE A 167 16.55 6.69 8.29
N HIS A 168 15.96 5.51 8.37
CA HIS A 168 14.77 5.12 7.60
C HIS A 168 13.69 6.21 7.66
N SER A 169 13.08 6.40 8.83
CA SER A 169 12.01 7.38 9.05
C SER A 169 12.45 8.83 8.84
N ARG A 170 13.73 9.15 9.10
CA ARG A 170 14.26 10.50 8.83
C ARG A 170 14.24 10.77 7.32
N TYR A 171 14.80 9.89 6.51
CA TYR A 171 14.91 10.04 5.06
C TYR A 171 13.57 9.88 4.33
N GLU A 172 12.77 8.88 4.70
CA GLU A 172 11.48 8.56 4.08
C GLU A 172 10.37 9.56 4.42
N SER A 173 10.21 9.90 5.69
CA SER A 173 9.02 10.63 6.15
C SER A 173 9.37 12.06 6.49
N THR A 174 10.36 12.27 7.36
CA THR A 174 10.68 13.61 7.86
C THR A 174 11.18 14.50 6.73
N MET A 175 12.10 13.99 5.91
CA MET A 175 12.68 14.73 4.80
C MET A 175 11.66 14.98 3.69
N ILE A 176 10.96 13.95 3.24
CA ILE A 176 9.97 14.08 2.16
C ILE A 176 8.87 15.05 2.57
N ASN A 177 8.26 14.91 3.76
CA ASN A 177 7.22 15.84 4.20
C ASN A 177 7.70 17.29 4.32
N THR A 178 8.98 17.50 4.69
CA THR A 178 9.55 18.84 4.83
C THR A 178 9.80 19.50 3.47
N TYR A 179 10.22 18.72 2.47
CA TYR A 179 10.74 19.25 1.20
C TYR A 179 9.91 18.87 -0.04
N ILE A 180 8.74 18.25 0.11
CA ILE A 180 7.89 17.79 -1.00
C ILE A 180 7.59 18.89 -2.03
N SER A 181 7.51 20.15 -1.61
CA SER A 181 7.28 21.30 -2.51
C SER A 181 8.41 21.53 -3.51
N GLN A 182 9.60 20.95 -3.29
CA GLN A 182 10.74 21.03 -4.21
C GLN A 182 10.74 19.91 -5.26
N PHE A 183 9.84 18.93 -5.17
CA PHE A 183 9.77 17.81 -6.11
C PHE A 183 9.10 18.25 -7.41
N ASN A 184 9.94 18.82 -8.29
CA ASN A 184 9.59 19.22 -9.64
C ASN A 184 10.41 18.39 -10.64
N TYR A 185 9.73 17.49 -11.35
CA TYR A 185 10.29 16.66 -12.41
C TYR A 185 9.28 16.54 -13.54
N ALA A 186 9.77 16.34 -14.76
CA ALA A 186 8.94 16.11 -15.94
C ALA A 186 8.68 14.62 -16.13
N GLY A 187 7.60 14.28 -16.84
CA GLY A 187 7.41 12.92 -17.35
C GLY A 187 8.36 12.61 -18.50
N ALA A 188 8.40 11.34 -18.87
CA ALA A 188 9.17 10.85 -20.01
C ALA A 188 8.28 9.99 -20.93
N GLU A 189 8.73 9.76 -22.16
CA GLU A 189 8.00 8.94 -23.12
C GLU A 189 7.93 7.49 -22.65
N VAL A 190 6.72 6.94 -22.57
CA VAL A 190 6.52 5.53 -22.21
C VAL A 190 6.75 4.62 -23.40
N THR A 191 7.39 3.48 -23.15
CA THR A 191 7.56 2.41 -24.13
C THR A 191 7.00 1.10 -23.60
N GLU A 192 6.66 0.17 -24.51
CA GLU A 192 6.29 -1.18 -24.09
C GLU A 192 7.53 -1.92 -23.61
N ILE A 193 7.49 -2.44 -22.38
CA ILE A 193 8.59 -3.16 -21.76
C ILE A 193 8.61 -4.59 -22.33
N ALA A 194 9.72 -4.96 -22.98
CA ALA A 194 9.88 -6.28 -23.60
C ALA A 194 10.00 -7.42 -22.58
N ASP A 195 10.76 -7.19 -21.51
CA ASP A 195 10.93 -8.12 -20.40
C ASP A 195 10.64 -7.41 -19.08
N VAL A 196 9.42 -7.57 -18.59
CA VAL A 196 8.95 -6.92 -17.35
C VAL A 196 9.69 -7.47 -16.13
N ASN A 197 10.13 -8.74 -16.18
CA ASN A 197 10.88 -9.34 -15.09
C ASN A 197 12.25 -8.66 -14.95
N GLN A 198 13.05 -8.68 -16.03
CA GLN A 198 14.35 -8.03 -16.05
C GLN A 198 14.23 -6.54 -15.68
N TYR A 199 13.21 -5.85 -16.20
CA TYR A 199 12.97 -4.44 -15.93
C TYR A 199 12.73 -4.11 -14.45
N VAL A 200 11.97 -4.96 -13.74
CA VAL A 200 11.74 -4.77 -12.29
C VAL A 200 13.02 -4.93 -11.49
N PHE A 201 13.83 -5.93 -11.83
CA PHE A 201 15.10 -6.16 -11.17
C PHE A 201 16.14 -5.09 -11.49
N ASP A 202 16.17 -4.59 -12.73
CA ASP A 202 17.13 -3.56 -13.18
C ASP A 202 17.02 -2.28 -12.38
N TYR A 203 15.80 -1.77 -12.11
CA TYR A 203 15.67 -0.57 -11.30
C TYR A 203 16.07 -0.82 -9.84
N LEU A 204 15.83 -2.03 -9.29
CA LEU A 204 16.26 -2.35 -7.92
C LEU A 204 17.79 -2.33 -7.82
N TYR A 205 18.48 -2.95 -8.78
CA TYR A 205 19.94 -2.94 -8.86
C TYR A 205 20.49 -1.53 -9.05
N GLY A 206 19.86 -0.75 -9.94
CA GLY A 206 20.22 0.64 -10.19
C GLY A 206 20.01 1.55 -8.98
N ASN A 207 18.97 1.30 -8.18
CA ASN A 207 18.62 2.13 -7.02
C ASN A 207 19.41 1.74 -5.76
N TYR A 208 19.88 0.49 -5.65
CA TYR A 208 20.69 0.00 -4.53
C TYR A 208 21.95 0.86 -4.30
N VAL A 209 22.53 1.42 -5.37
CA VAL A 209 23.76 2.25 -5.29
C VAL A 209 23.62 3.48 -4.38
N TYR A 210 22.39 3.91 -4.09
CA TYR A 210 22.12 5.07 -3.25
C TYR A 210 22.08 4.76 -1.74
N VAL A 211 22.14 3.49 -1.33
CA VAL A 211 22.15 3.10 0.11
C VAL A 211 23.30 3.79 0.85
N ASP A 212 24.53 3.64 0.36
CA ASP A 212 25.71 4.25 0.97
C ASP A 212 25.66 5.78 0.92
N SER A 213 25.04 6.34 -0.14
CA SER A 213 24.88 7.79 -0.28
C SER A 213 23.94 8.36 0.79
N VAL A 214 22.84 7.68 1.11
CA VAL A 214 21.92 8.08 2.19
C VAL A 214 22.61 7.98 3.56
N LEU A 215 23.35 6.90 3.81
CA LEU A 215 24.08 6.71 5.08
C LEU A 215 25.18 7.76 5.28
N ALA A 216 25.99 8.02 4.24
CA ALA A 216 27.02 9.04 4.28
C ALA A 216 26.44 10.45 4.48
N ALA A 217 25.29 10.75 3.85
CA ALA A 217 24.59 12.01 4.05
C ALA A 217 24.07 12.17 5.49
N ASP A 218 23.58 11.09 6.12
CA ASP A 218 23.18 11.08 7.52
C ASP A 218 24.36 11.35 8.46
N ASP A 219 25.50 10.70 8.25
CA ASP A 219 26.71 10.93 9.03
C ASP A 219 27.21 12.38 8.93
N TYR A 220 27.26 12.91 7.70
CA TYR A 220 27.66 14.29 7.47
C TYR A 220 26.71 15.29 8.15
N ALA A 221 25.39 15.07 8.03
CA ALA A 221 24.38 15.91 8.67
C ALA A 221 24.47 15.85 10.20
N LYS A 222 24.70 14.67 10.78
CA LYS A 222 24.92 14.52 12.24
C LYS A 222 26.17 15.23 12.71
N ALA A 223 27.29 15.09 11.98
CA ALA A 223 28.55 15.72 12.34
C ALA A 223 28.45 17.25 12.38
N LEU A 224 27.69 17.85 11.45
CA LEU A 224 27.48 19.29 11.41
C LEU A 224 26.46 19.79 12.44
N ALA A 225 25.34 19.08 12.61
CA ALA A 225 24.23 19.56 13.43
C ALA A 225 24.32 19.15 14.91
N GLY A 226 25.09 18.11 15.23
CA GLY A 226 25.22 17.53 16.57
C GLY A 226 23.97 16.79 17.08
N ASN A 227 22.86 16.79 16.32
CA ASN A 227 21.62 16.07 16.61
C ASN A 227 20.81 15.86 15.32
N THR A 228 19.82 14.97 15.36
CA THR A 228 19.00 14.60 14.18
C THR A 228 17.68 15.37 14.03
N ASN A 229 17.35 16.25 14.98
CA ASN A 229 16.01 16.88 15.04
C ASN A 229 16.02 18.35 14.59
N SER A 230 17.21 18.96 14.51
CA SER A 230 17.38 20.38 14.16
C SER A 230 17.06 20.67 12.69
N THR A 231 16.71 21.94 12.41
CA THR A 231 16.58 22.44 11.05
C THR A 231 17.87 22.29 10.25
N LEU A 232 19.04 22.50 10.89
CA LEU A 232 20.34 22.34 10.25
C LEU A 232 20.56 20.89 9.79
N TYR A 233 20.24 19.90 10.62
CA TYR A 233 20.33 18.49 10.23
C TYR A 233 19.45 18.19 9.01
N LYS A 234 18.17 18.58 9.07
CA LYS A 234 17.22 18.33 7.96
C LYS A 234 17.67 19.00 6.67
N GLN A 235 18.07 20.26 6.73
CA GLN A 235 18.57 20.97 5.56
C GLN A 235 19.84 20.33 4.99
N THR A 236 20.78 19.95 5.86
CA THR A 236 22.03 19.32 5.42
C THR A 236 21.76 17.96 4.77
N LEU A 237 20.93 17.12 5.40
CA LEU A 237 20.53 15.84 4.80
C LEU A 237 19.86 16.08 3.44
N TRP A 238 18.97 17.08 3.32
CA TRP A 238 18.30 17.40 2.05
C TRP A 238 19.30 17.79 0.98
N ASP A 239 20.21 18.70 1.32
CA ASP A 239 21.16 19.24 0.37
C ASP A 239 22.12 18.16 -0.16
N GLN A 240 22.41 17.14 0.66
CA GLN A 240 23.19 15.98 0.25
C GLN A 240 22.39 14.98 -0.60
N THR A 241 21.10 14.76 -0.32
CA THR A 241 20.33 13.67 -0.96
C THR A 241 19.48 14.10 -2.14
N LYS A 242 18.99 15.35 -2.17
CA LYS A 242 18.00 15.82 -3.17
C LYS A 242 18.41 15.58 -4.63
N GLY A 243 19.71 15.60 -4.91
CA GLY A 243 20.27 15.38 -6.23
C GLY A 243 19.97 13.99 -6.81
N PHE A 244 19.75 12.98 -5.97
CA PHE A 244 19.30 11.65 -6.39
C PHE A 244 17.87 11.33 -5.91
N THR A 245 17.40 11.88 -4.79
CA THR A 245 16.03 11.65 -4.31
C THR A 245 14.97 12.16 -5.29
N ILE A 246 15.14 13.35 -5.87
CA ILE A 246 14.16 13.88 -6.85
C ILE A 246 14.14 13.02 -8.13
N PRO A 247 15.29 12.64 -8.73
CA PRO A 247 15.31 11.68 -9.82
C PRO A 247 14.68 10.33 -9.49
N LEU A 248 14.89 9.76 -8.30
CA LEU A 248 14.27 8.49 -7.89
C LEU A 248 12.73 8.58 -7.92
N PHE A 249 12.15 9.70 -7.49
CA PHE A 249 10.70 9.94 -7.59
C PHE A 249 10.23 10.06 -9.05
N GLY A 250 10.99 10.79 -9.87
CA GLY A 250 10.70 10.93 -11.29
C GLY A 250 10.74 9.59 -12.02
N ASP A 251 11.77 8.79 -11.76
CA ASP A 251 11.90 7.44 -12.32
C ASP A 251 10.75 6.57 -11.81
N ALA A 252 10.47 6.51 -10.51
CA ALA A 252 9.36 5.71 -9.97
C ALA A 252 8.00 6.04 -10.62
N SER A 253 7.68 7.33 -10.77
CA SER A 253 6.46 7.78 -11.46
C SER A 253 6.43 7.33 -12.92
N HIS A 254 7.57 7.41 -13.61
CA HIS A 254 7.71 6.98 -14.99
C HIS A 254 7.61 5.46 -15.13
N ARG A 255 8.28 4.69 -14.26
CA ARG A 255 8.23 3.22 -14.22
C ARG A 255 6.81 2.72 -14.03
N LEU A 256 6.03 3.35 -13.14
CA LEU A 256 4.61 3.04 -12.98
C LEU A 256 3.83 3.27 -14.29
N ALA A 257 4.07 4.39 -14.98
CA ALA A 257 3.40 4.67 -16.24
C ALA A 257 3.76 3.65 -17.33
N GLU A 258 5.03 3.26 -17.45
CA GLU A 258 5.47 2.23 -18.40
C GLU A 258 4.88 0.86 -18.08
N LEU A 259 4.77 0.50 -16.79
CA LEU A 259 4.13 -0.76 -16.38
C LEU A 259 2.63 -0.78 -16.66
N ILE A 260 1.91 0.32 -16.40
CA ILE A 260 0.49 0.45 -16.77
C ILE A 260 0.33 0.34 -18.30
N TYR A 261 1.15 1.08 -19.06
CA TYR A 261 1.14 1.03 -20.53
C TYR A 261 1.39 -0.39 -21.04
N THR A 262 2.41 -1.06 -20.51
CA THR A 262 2.80 -2.41 -20.91
C THR A 262 1.71 -3.43 -20.58
N ALA A 263 1.14 -3.39 -19.37
CA ALA A 263 0.05 -4.28 -19.00
C ALA A 263 -1.17 -4.10 -19.92
N TRP A 264 -1.50 -2.85 -20.26
CA TRP A 264 -2.60 -2.52 -21.17
C TRP A 264 -2.30 -2.94 -22.62
N ALA A 265 -1.09 -2.71 -23.10
CA ALA A 265 -0.63 -3.10 -24.44
C ALA A 265 -0.66 -4.62 -24.61
N GLN A 266 -0.08 -5.37 -23.66
CA GLN A 266 -0.09 -6.83 -23.65
C GLN A 266 -1.50 -7.43 -23.53
N ALA A 267 -2.46 -6.69 -22.97
CA ALA A 267 -3.87 -7.07 -22.92
C ALA A 267 -4.64 -6.75 -24.22
N GLY A 268 -3.98 -6.22 -25.26
CA GLY A 268 -4.61 -5.89 -26.54
C GLY A 268 -5.20 -4.49 -26.61
N LYS A 269 -4.76 -3.57 -25.72
CA LYS A 269 -5.22 -2.18 -25.65
C LYS A 269 -6.75 -2.00 -25.59
N PRO A 270 -7.47 -2.70 -24.69
CA PRO A 270 -8.91 -2.53 -24.56
C PRO A 270 -9.29 -1.08 -24.22
N LEU A 271 -10.37 -0.58 -24.83
CA LEU A 271 -10.91 0.75 -24.52
C LEU A 271 -11.60 0.73 -23.16
N ILE A 272 -11.34 1.73 -22.31
CA ILE A 272 -12.09 1.91 -21.08
C ILE A 272 -13.47 2.49 -21.45
N SER A 273 -14.54 1.76 -21.15
CA SER A 273 -15.90 2.27 -21.34
C SER A 273 -16.09 3.53 -20.48
N PRO A 274 -16.86 4.55 -20.93
CA PRO A 274 -17.22 5.70 -20.09
C PRO A 274 -17.84 5.32 -18.74
N ASP A 275 -18.50 4.15 -18.67
CA ASP A 275 -19.05 3.59 -17.43
C ASP A 275 -17.95 3.01 -16.51
N GLY A 276 -16.82 2.55 -17.08
CA GLY A 276 -15.64 2.06 -16.34
C GLY A 276 -14.66 3.16 -15.91
N ILE A 277 -14.97 4.43 -16.19
CA ILE A 277 -14.28 5.61 -15.66
C ILE A 277 -15.14 6.32 -14.59
N ASN A 278 -16.47 6.14 -14.62
CA ASN A 278 -17.42 6.86 -13.77
C ASN A 278 -17.88 6.10 -12.53
N ASP A 279 -17.69 4.80 -12.46
CA ASP A 279 -17.62 4.15 -11.16
C ASP A 279 -16.20 4.38 -10.65
N ARG A 280 -16.05 5.30 -9.69
CA ARG A 280 -15.01 5.12 -8.68
C ARG A 280 -15.09 3.64 -8.30
N PRO A 281 -13.98 2.87 -8.27
CA PRO A 281 -14.04 1.54 -7.69
C PRO A 281 -14.75 1.71 -6.36
N ASP A 282 -15.82 0.95 -6.13
CA ASP A 282 -16.74 1.16 -5.01
C ASP A 282 -15.96 0.88 -3.71
N VAL A 283 -15.16 1.85 -3.29
CA VAL A 283 -14.57 1.97 -1.97
C VAL A 283 -15.78 2.18 -1.12
N SER A 284 -16.28 1.08 -0.57
CA SER A 284 -17.55 1.08 0.15
C SER A 284 -17.64 2.33 1.01
N THR A 285 -18.52 3.25 0.62
CA THR A 285 -18.66 4.60 1.21
C THR A 285 -19.13 4.51 2.66
N MET A 286 -19.44 3.30 3.12
CA MET A 286 -19.84 2.97 4.46
C MET A 286 -19.28 1.61 4.90
N SER A 287 -19.15 1.38 6.20
CA SER A 287 -18.97 0.03 6.74
C SER A 287 -19.89 -0.22 7.92
N LEU A 288 -20.54 -1.39 7.96
CA LEU A 288 -21.40 -1.80 9.08
C LEU A 288 -20.65 -2.82 9.95
N ARG A 289 -20.44 -2.48 11.22
CA ARG A 289 -19.76 -3.37 12.19
C ARG A 289 -20.73 -4.40 12.74
N GLN A 290 -20.17 -5.50 13.27
CA GLN A 290 -20.95 -6.44 14.06
C GLN A 290 -21.49 -5.73 15.31
N ASN A 291 -22.75 -5.99 15.66
CA ASN A 291 -23.36 -5.43 16.85
C ASN A 291 -22.71 -5.98 18.13
N ILE A 292 -22.63 -5.18 19.19
CA ILE A 292 -22.03 -5.59 20.47
C ILE A 292 -23.05 -5.35 21.61
N PRO A 293 -23.41 -6.39 22.38
CA PRO A 293 -23.02 -7.80 22.22
C PRO A 293 -23.76 -8.49 21.06
N SER A 294 -23.20 -9.58 20.52
CA SER A 294 -23.90 -10.49 19.60
C SER A 294 -23.52 -11.93 19.93
N PRO A 295 -24.47 -12.82 20.32
CA PRO A 295 -25.90 -12.56 20.58
C PRO A 295 -26.17 -11.55 21.71
N PHE A 296 -27.39 -11.02 21.80
CA PHE A 296 -27.81 -10.07 22.85
C PHE A 296 -29.18 -10.44 23.43
N SER A 297 -29.55 -9.90 24.60
CA SER A 297 -30.78 -10.28 25.32
C SER A 297 -31.84 -9.18 25.45
N ALA A 298 -31.44 -7.91 25.42
CA ALA A 298 -32.36 -6.78 25.58
C ALA A 298 -32.06 -5.63 24.61
N GLY A 299 -30.80 -5.19 24.56
CA GLY A 299 -30.33 -4.24 23.57
C GLY A 299 -28.90 -4.50 23.14
N THR A 300 -28.52 -3.93 22.01
CA THR A 300 -27.17 -4.03 21.44
C THR A 300 -26.77 -2.70 20.83
N SER A 301 -25.47 -2.41 20.87
CA SER A 301 -24.88 -1.31 20.13
C SER A 301 -24.57 -1.73 18.69
N ILE A 302 -24.78 -0.83 17.73
CA ILE A 302 -24.55 -1.03 16.30
C ILE A 302 -23.69 0.13 15.80
N GLY A 303 -22.43 -0.17 15.48
CA GLY A 303 -21.50 0.80 14.93
C GLY A 303 -21.47 0.77 13.40
N PHE A 304 -21.38 1.93 12.77
CA PHE A 304 -21.09 2.04 11.35
C PHE A 304 -20.15 3.22 11.07
N PHE A 305 -19.42 3.16 9.96
CA PHE A 305 -18.57 4.24 9.47
C PHE A 305 -19.12 4.78 8.16
N VAL A 306 -18.95 6.08 7.93
CA VAL A 306 -19.33 6.77 6.69
C VAL A 306 -18.10 7.54 6.19
N ASN A 307 -17.67 7.27 4.95
CA ASN A 307 -16.46 7.85 4.35
C ASN A 307 -16.66 9.30 3.88
N TYR A 308 -17.88 9.68 3.50
CA TYR A 308 -18.25 11.03 3.05
C TYR A 308 -19.68 11.35 3.51
N PRO A 309 -20.03 12.62 3.79
CA PRO A 309 -21.39 12.97 4.19
C PRO A 309 -22.44 12.39 3.24
N ALA A 310 -23.33 11.56 3.78
CA ALA A 310 -24.27 10.76 2.99
C ALA A 310 -25.61 10.60 3.69
N ASN A 311 -26.67 10.36 2.91
CA ASN A 311 -27.97 9.99 3.47
C ASN A 311 -27.96 8.50 3.83
N VAL A 312 -28.18 8.18 5.10
CA VAL A 312 -28.12 6.83 5.65
C VAL A 312 -29.50 6.34 6.07
N LEU A 313 -29.75 5.05 5.91
CA LEU A 313 -30.91 4.35 6.46
C LEU A 313 -30.44 3.07 7.16
N LEU A 314 -30.49 3.06 8.49
CA LEU A 314 -30.15 1.91 9.32
C LEU A 314 -31.42 1.26 9.85
N GLN A 315 -31.65 0.01 9.48
CA GLN A 315 -32.87 -0.73 9.81
C GLN A 315 -32.57 -2.12 10.37
N VAL A 316 -33.52 -2.65 11.11
CA VAL A 316 -33.52 -4.03 11.59
C VAL A 316 -34.67 -4.78 10.95
N LEU A 317 -34.37 -5.96 10.40
CA LEU A 317 -35.31 -6.85 9.73
C LEU A 317 -35.39 -8.18 10.48
N ASN A 318 -36.57 -8.78 10.53
CA ASN A 318 -36.74 -10.15 11.04
C ASN A 318 -36.35 -11.20 9.98
N ALA A 319 -36.46 -12.49 10.33
CA ALA A 319 -36.10 -13.59 9.43
C ALA A 319 -36.95 -13.66 8.13
N SER A 320 -38.14 -13.05 8.10
CA SER A 320 -38.97 -12.94 6.89
C SER A 320 -38.69 -11.67 6.08
N GLY A 321 -37.69 -10.87 6.46
CA GLY A 321 -37.32 -9.64 5.77
C GLY A 321 -38.26 -8.45 6.06
N GLN A 322 -39.13 -8.54 7.06
CA GLN A 322 -39.96 -7.43 7.49
C GLN A 322 -39.14 -6.48 8.37
N VAL A 323 -39.22 -5.18 8.09
CA VAL A 323 -38.60 -4.14 8.93
C VAL A 323 -39.33 -4.09 10.28
N VAL A 324 -38.59 -4.33 11.36
CA VAL A 324 -39.10 -4.29 12.75
C VAL A 324 -38.65 -3.03 13.49
N ALA A 325 -37.62 -2.34 13.00
CA ALA A 325 -37.17 -1.05 13.53
C ALA A 325 -36.37 -0.25 12.47
N THR A 326 -36.53 1.07 12.47
CA THR A 326 -35.59 2.01 11.83
C THR A 326 -34.82 2.71 12.95
N LEU A 327 -33.50 2.60 12.94
CA LEU A 327 -32.62 3.07 14.01
C LEU A 327 -31.99 4.43 13.70
N ALA A 328 -31.71 4.69 12.42
CA ALA A 328 -31.23 5.99 11.94
C ALA A 328 -31.74 6.22 10.51
N GLU A 329 -32.10 7.46 10.21
CA GLU A 329 -32.54 7.90 8.89
C GLU A 329 -32.17 9.37 8.69
N GLY A 330 -31.54 9.70 7.56
CA GLY A 330 -31.19 11.07 7.20
C GLY A 330 -29.69 11.27 6.93
N ASN A 331 -29.25 12.52 6.89
CA ASN A 331 -27.85 12.85 6.58
C ASN A 331 -26.94 12.53 7.76
N ALA A 332 -25.90 11.73 7.52
CA ALA A 332 -24.81 11.46 8.44
C ALA A 332 -23.53 12.13 7.94
N GLU A 333 -22.79 12.74 8.85
CA GLU A 333 -21.46 13.29 8.56
C GLU A 333 -20.42 12.18 8.37
N GLN A 334 -19.28 12.52 7.77
CA GLN A 334 -18.13 11.61 7.71
C GLN A 334 -17.68 11.21 9.12
N GLY A 335 -17.41 9.92 9.33
CA GLY A 335 -16.86 9.41 10.58
C GLY A 335 -17.59 8.18 11.13
N ASN A 336 -17.28 7.86 12.39
CA ASN A 336 -17.90 6.75 13.12
C ASN A 336 -19.23 7.19 13.74
N HIS A 337 -20.22 6.32 13.61
CA HIS A 337 -21.55 6.47 14.19
C HIS A 337 -21.90 5.23 14.99
N GLU A 338 -22.69 5.41 16.05
CA GLU A 338 -23.11 4.32 16.92
C GLU A 338 -24.56 4.53 17.34
N VAL A 339 -25.38 3.48 17.21
CA VAL A 339 -26.80 3.51 17.58
C VAL A 339 -27.16 2.28 18.40
N VAL A 340 -27.96 2.48 19.43
CA VAL A 340 -28.43 1.38 20.28
C VAL A 340 -29.78 0.88 19.79
N TRP A 341 -29.88 -0.41 19.51
CA TRP A 341 -31.16 -1.07 19.28
C TRP A 341 -31.71 -1.66 20.59
N ASN A 342 -32.86 -1.18 21.03
CA ASN A 342 -33.65 -1.81 22.09
C ASN A 342 -34.69 -2.75 21.49
N ALA A 343 -34.56 -4.05 21.73
CA ALA A 343 -35.41 -5.07 21.14
C ALA A 343 -36.61 -5.44 22.03
N TYR A 344 -37.05 -4.52 22.90
CA TYR A 344 -38.24 -4.74 23.73
C TYR A 344 -39.47 -5.09 22.87
N GLY A 345 -40.17 -6.14 23.28
CA GLY A 345 -41.34 -6.64 22.54
C GLY A 345 -41.03 -7.51 21.31
N GLN A 346 -39.76 -7.62 20.90
CA GLN A 346 -39.37 -8.48 19.78
C GLN A 346 -39.16 -9.95 20.24
N PRO A 347 -39.60 -10.96 19.45
CA PRO A 347 -39.40 -12.37 19.78
C PRO A 347 -37.93 -12.79 19.69
N GLY A 348 -37.53 -13.82 20.46
CA GLY A 348 -36.19 -14.40 20.32
C GLY A 348 -36.01 -15.01 18.93
N GLY A 349 -34.85 -14.78 18.29
CA GLY A 349 -34.62 -15.25 16.93
C GLY A 349 -33.52 -14.50 16.18
N ILE A 350 -33.44 -14.79 14.88
CA ILE A 350 -32.47 -14.19 13.95
C ILE A 350 -33.01 -12.86 13.42
N TYR A 351 -32.14 -11.86 13.42
CA TYR A 351 -32.39 -10.54 12.86
C TYR A 351 -31.26 -10.12 11.92
N TYR A 352 -31.57 -9.24 10.99
CA TYR A 352 -30.63 -8.64 10.05
C TYR A 352 -30.60 -7.13 10.24
N ILE A 353 -29.43 -6.58 10.50
CA ILE A 353 -29.17 -5.15 10.55
C ILE A 353 -28.76 -4.75 9.14
N ARG A 354 -29.50 -3.85 8.51
CA ARG A 354 -29.24 -3.34 7.17
C ARG A 354 -28.91 -1.86 7.25
N LEU A 355 -27.76 -1.48 6.73
CA LEU A 355 -27.39 -0.10 6.48
C LEU A 355 -27.45 0.14 4.97
N THR A 356 -28.10 1.23 4.55
CA THR A 356 -28.18 1.66 3.15
C THR A 356 -27.73 3.10 3.02
N THR A 357 -26.86 3.40 2.04
CA THR A 357 -26.43 4.76 1.69
C THR A 357 -26.46 4.96 0.19
N GLY A 358 -27.35 5.80 -0.33
CA GLY A 358 -27.44 6.08 -1.77
C GLY A 358 -27.58 4.81 -2.63
N LYS A 359 -26.44 4.28 -3.13
CA LYS A 359 -26.32 3.08 -3.97
C LYS A 359 -25.85 1.82 -3.23
N GLU A 360 -25.31 1.92 -2.01
CA GLU A 360 -24.71 0.79 -1.28
C GLU A 360 -25.64 0.21 -0.21
N THR A 361 -25.45 -1.07 0.10
CA THR A 361 -26.15 -1.74 1.22
C THR A 361 -25.25 -2.78 1.89
N ALA A 362 -25.06 -2.65 3.21
CA ALA A 362 -24.38 -3.64 4.03
C ALA A 362 -25.35 -4.29 5.02
N ILE A 363 -25.16 -5.59 5.26
CA ILE A 363 -26.03 -6.38 6.13
C ILE A 363 -25.18 -7.16 7.15
N LYS A 364 -25.59 -7.14 8.42
CA LYS A 364 -25.04 -7.99 9.49
C LYS A 364 -26.15 -8.81 10.13
N LYS A 365 -25.86 -10.07 10.41
CA LYS A 365 -26.76 -10.98 11.13
C LYS A 365 -26.52 -10.87 12.63
N THR A 366 -27.59 -10.86 13.42
CA THR A 366 -27.54 -10.93 14.88
C THR A 366 -28.61 -11.88 15.42
N ILE A 367 -28.45 -12.29 16.68
CA ILE A 367 -29.37 -13.19 17.37
C ILE A 367 -29.83 -12.51 18.66
N LEU A 368 -31.16 -12.38 18.80
CA LEU A 368 -31.80 -11.98 20.05
C LEU A 368 -32.14 -13.23 20.85
N ILE A 369 -31.58 -13.32 22.06
CA ILE A 369 -31.86 -14.36 23.05
C ILE A 369 -32.98 -13.85 23.96
N ARG A 370 -33.98 -14.69 24.22
CA ARG A 370 -35.09 -14.41 25.14
C ARG A 370 -35.16 -15.45 26.23
#